data_AF-A0A4Y3RIC7-F1
#
_entry.id   AF-A0A4Y3RIC7-F1
#
_cell.length_a   1.000
_cell.length_b   1.000
_cell.length_c   1.000
_cell.angle_alpha   90.00
_cell.angle_beta   90.00
_cell.angle_gamma   90.00
#
_symmetry.space_group_name_H-M   'P 1'
#
loop_
_entity.id
_entity.type
_entity.pdbx_description
1 polymer ?
#
loop_
_entity_poly.entity_id
_entity_poly.type
_entity_poly.pdbx_seq_one_letter_code
_entity_poly.pdbx_strand_id
1 'polypeptide(L)' 'MAETDYIYLNKHEPPGELSKIGVQQSVAAHELGHALGLCHKGDRLFSLMWKAVARPPVTGPTGVGKANYKRIWG' A
#
# COMPACT_ATOMS: atom_id res chain seq x y z
N MET A 1 -7.43 0.27 -16.64
CA MET A 1 -6.80 -1.07 -16.63
C MET A 1 -6.70 -1.48 -15.18
N ALA A 2 -7.26 -2.64 -14.80
CA ALA A 2 -7.05 -3.18 -13.46
C ALA A 2 -5.61 -3.67 -13.38
N GLU A 3 -4.84 -3.12 -12.44
CA GLU A 3 -3.48 -3.57 -12.15
C GLU A 3 -3.60 -4.72 -11.15
N THR A 4 -2.95 -5.86 -11.43
CA THR A 4 -3.00 -7.03 -10.56
C THR A 4 -1.80 -6.98 -9.64
N ASP A 5 -2.05 -6.69 -8.38
CA ASP A 5 -1.04 -6.73 -7.32
C ASP A 5 -0.96 -8.16 -6.75
N TYR A 6 0.27 -8.63 -6.55
CA TYR A 6 0.54 -10.01 -6.12
C TYR A 6 0.89 -10.02 -4.64
N ILE A 7 0.04 -10.67 -3.82
CA ILE A 7 0.36 -10.94 -2.42
C ILE A 7 1.30 -12.15 -2.36
N TYR A 8 2.57 -11.89 -2.10
CA TYR A 8 3.53 -12.96 -1.79
C TYR A 8 3.53 -13.22 -0.28
N LEU A 9 2.79 -14.27 0.13
CA LEU A 9 2.89 -14.83 1.47
C LEU A 9 4.22 -15.56 1.61
N ASN A 10 5.28 -14.83 1.94
CA ASN A 10 6.60 -15.43 2.01
C ASN A 10 6.68 -16.43 3.18
N LYS A 11 7.10 -17.66 2.87
CA LYS A 11 7.45 -18.69 3.87
C LYS A 11 8.73 -18.32 4.65
N HIS A 12 9.50 -17.36 4.14
CA HIS A 12 10.78 -16.88 4.68
C HIS A 12 10.81 -15.36 4.68
N GLU A 13 11.59 -14.73 5.56
CA GLU A 13 11.73 -13.27 5.52
C GLU A 13 12.32 -12.83 4.17
N PRO A 14 11.72 -11.81 3.51
CA PRO A 14 12.27 -11.29 2.26
C PRO A 14 13.62 -10.60 2.52
N PRO A 15 14.62 -10.73 1.63
CA PRO A 15 15.96 -10.22 1.89
C PRO A 15 16.06 -8.69 1.76
N GLY A 16 17.05 -8.09 2.43
CA GLY A 16 17.45 -6.70 2.23
C GLY A 16 16.44 -5.68 2.74
N GLU A 17 16.20 -4.60 2.00
CA GLU A 17 15.24 -3.54 2.42
C GLU A 17 13.82 -4.08 2.65
N LEU A 18 13.46 -5.18 1.99
CA LEU A 18 12.15 -5.82 2.13
C LEU A 18 11.97 -6.51 3.49
N SER A 19 13.05 -6.86 4.20
CA SER A 19 12.96 -7.44 5.55
C SER A 19 12.58 -6.42 6.62
N LYS A 20 12.71 -5.12 6.31
CA LYS A 20 12.46 -4.06 7.29
C LYS A 20 10.97 -4.02 7.63
N ILE A 21 10.68 -4.07 8.93
CA ILE A 21 9.30 -4.09 9.44
C ILE A 21 8.43 -2.94 8.89
N GLY A 22 9.00 -1.73 8.73
CA GLY A 22 8.27 -0.60 8.15
C GLY A 22 7.91 -0.80 6.67
N VAL A 23 8.76 -1.47 5.89
CA VAL A 23 8.48 -1.82 4.49
C VAL A 23 7.41 -2.91 4.44
N GLN A 24 7.51 -3.94 5.29
CA GLN A 24 6.51 -5.02 5.36
C GLN A 24 5.14 -4.48 5.76
N GLN A 25 5.07 -3.61 6.77
CA GLN A 25 3.83 -2.94 7.18
C GLN A 25 3.26 -2.06 6.07
N SER A 26 4.12 -1.35 5.33
CA SER A 26 3.69 -0.52 4.20
C SER A 26 3.07 -1.35 3.08
N VAL A 27 3.72 -2.46 2.70
CA VAL A 27 3.20 -3.41 1.71
C VAL A 27 1.90 -4.03 2.20
N ALA A 28 1.85 -4.55 3.42
CA ALA A 28 0.63 -5.16 3.97
C ALA A 28 -0.55 -4.17 3.99
N ALA A 29 -0.31 -2.91 4.36
CA ALA A 29 -1.33 -1.87 4.35
C ALA A 29 -1.76 -1.48 2.92
N HIS A 30 -0.84 -1.50 1.96
CA HIS A 30 -1.12 -1.28 0.54
C HIS A 30 -2.05 -2.37 -0.03
N GLU A 31 -1.72 -3.64 0.21
CA GLU A 31 -2.54 -4.77 -0.23
C GLU A 31 -3.92 -4.79 0.44
N LEU A 32 -3.99 -4.45 1.74
CA LEU A 32 -5.26 -4.25 2.41
C LEU A 32 -6.07 -3.12 1.75
N GLY A 33 -5.41 -2.05 1.27
CA GLY A 33 -6.04 -1.00 0.49
C GLY A 33 -6.72 -1.53 -0.77
N HIS A 34 -6.08 -2.43 -1.52
CA HIS A 34 -6.68 -3.11 -2.66
C HIS A 34 -7.90 -3.95 -2.26
N ALA A 35 -7.78 -4.73 -1.17
CA ALA A 35 -8.91 -5.51 -0.64
C ALA A 35 -10.10 -4.63 -0.22
N LEU A 36 -9.84 -3.40 0.22
CA LEU A 36 -10.85 -2.38 0.54
C LEU A 36 -11.34 -1.59 -0.69
N GLY A 37 -10.92 -1.94 -1.91
CA GLY A 37 -11.37 -1.31 -3.16
C GLY A 37 -10.60 -0.05 -3.55
N LEU A 38 -9.49 0.26 -2.90
CA LEU A 38 -8.62 1.35 -3.32
C LEU A 38 -7.80 0.94 -4.54
N CYS A 39 -7.58 1.88 -5.46
CA CYS A 39 -6.71 1.70 -6.62
C CYS A 39 -5.43 2.51 -6.46
N HIS A 40 -4.43 2.16 -7.26
CA HIS A 40 -3.20 2.93 -7.38
C HIS A 40 -3.44 4.43 -7.58
N LYS A 41 -2.58 5.23 -6.94
CA LYS A 41 -2.51 6.68 -7.11
C LYS A 41 -1.23 7.01 -7.87
N GLY A 42 -1.33 7.99 -8.75
CA GLY A 42 -0.16 8.56 -9.40
C GLY A 42 0.70 9.37 -8.43
N ASP A 43 1.87 9.79 -8.91
CA ASP A 43 2.95 10.32 -8.07
C ASP A 43 2.71 11.76 -7.58
N ARG A 44 1.58 12.37 -7.94
CA ARG A 44 1.25 13.77 -7.60
C ARG A 44 0.88 13.98 -6.14
N LEU A 45 0.40 12.94 -5.46
CA LEU A 45 -0.08 13.02 -4.08
C LEU A 45 0.52 11.90 -3.26
N PHE A 46 1.11 12.22 -2.12
CA PHE A 46 1.63 11.24 -1.17
C PHE A 46 0.54 10.24 -0.77
N SER A 47 0.77 8.97 -1.07
CA SER A 47 -0.22 7.92 -0.90
C SER A 47 0.40 6.59 -0.50
N LEU A 48 -0.30 5.87 0.36
CA LEU A 48 -0.06 4.45 0.61
C LEU A 48 -0.25 3.62 -0.68
N MET A 49 -1.14 4.06 -1.56
CA MET A 49 -1.48 3.37 -2.80
C MET A 49 -0.58 3.78 -3.98
N TRP A 50 0.65 4.23 -3.72
CA TRP A 50 1.64 4.39 -4.79
C TRP A 50 2.12 3.02 -5.27
N LYS A 51 2.51 2.93 -6.55
CA LYS A 51 3.04 1.69 -7.14
C LYS A 51 4.36 1.23 -6.52
N ALA A 52 5.11 2.17 -5.95
CA ALA A 52 6.37 1.90 -5.26
C ALA A 52 6.24 2.25 -3.79
N VAL A 53 6.87 1.45 -2.93
CA VAL A 53 6.95 1.74 -1.49
C VAL A 53 7.71 3.04 -1.29
N ALA A 54 7.09 4.00 -0.60
CA ALA A 54 7.69 5.28 -0.29
C ALA A 54 8.94 5.13 0.60
N ARG A 55 9.83 6.13 0.56
CA ARG A 55 11.01 6.20 1.43
C ARG A 55 10.98 7.55 2.16
N PRO A 56 10.68 7.60 3.47
CA PRO A 56 10.38 6.46 4.36
C PRO A 56 9.02 5.78 4.06
N PRO A 57 8.84 4.50 4.44
CA PRO A 57 7.61 3.76 4.16
C PRO A 57 6.37 4.39 4.81
N VAL A 58 5.26 4.38 4.08
CA VAL A 58 3.94 4.79 4.61
C VAL A 58 3.28 3.58 5.24
N THR A 59 3.06 3.60 6.55
CA THR A 59 2.47 2.46 7.27
C THR A 59 1.00 2.66 7.63
N GLY A 60 0.36 3.74 7.15
CA GLY A 60 -1.03 4.05 7.45
C GLY A 60 -1.71 4.91 6.38
N PRO A 61 -3.04 5.07 6.47
CA PRO A 61 -3.81 5.76 5.44
C PRO A 61 -3.50 7.27 5.42
N THR A 62 -3.12 7.78 4.24
CA THR A 62 -2.94 9.23 4.01
C THR A 62 -4.27 9.95 3.97
N GLY A 63 -4.28 11.29 4.01
CA GLY A 63 -5.52 12.08 3.91
C GLY A 63 -6.34 11.74 2.66
N VAL A 64 -5.67 11.53 1.53
CA VAL A 64 -6.28 11.06 0.28
C VAL A 64 -6.83 9.63 0.42
N GLY A 65 -6.12 8.74 1.12
CA GLY A 65 -6.59 7.39 1.42
C GLY A 65 -7.88 7.41 2.24
N LYS A 66 -7.92 8.20 3.32
CA LYS A 66 -9.10 8.35 4.19
C LYS A 66 -10.30 8.92 3.42
N ALA A 67 -10.08 9.95 2.60
CA ALA A 67 -11.15 10.55 1.80
C ALA A 67 -11.73 9.56 0.76
N ASN A 68 -10.88 8.74 0.14
CA ASN A 68 -11.33 7.73 -0.82
C ASN A 68 -12.04 6.56 -0.11
N TYR A 69 -11.51 6.10 1.03
CA TYR A 69 -12.18 5.10 1.85
C TYR A 69 -13.60 5.54 2.20
N LYS A 70 -13.75 6.79 2.69
CA LYS A 70 -15.06 7.37 3.02
C LYS A 70 -16.04 7.40 1.83
N ARG A 71 -15.54 7.62 0.62
CA ARG A 71 -16.37 7.61 -0.59
C ARG A 71 -16.88 6.21 -0.97
N ILE A 72 -16.12 5.16 -0.63
CA ILE A 72 -16.49 3.78 -0.94
C ILE A 72 -17.37 3.20 0.18
N TRP A 73 -17.06 3.50 1.44
CA TRP A 73 -17.62 2.78 2.60
C TRP A 73 -18.41 3.62 3.61
N GLY A 74 -18.51 4.95 3.45
CA GLY A 74 -19.19 5.87 4.39
C GLY A 74 -18.28 6.56 5.39
#